data_AF-K1SHK1-F1
#
_entry.id   AF-K1SHK1-F1
#
_cell.length_a   1.000
_cell.length_b   1.000
_cell.length_c   1.000
_cell.angle_alpha   90.00
_cell.angle_beta   90.00
_cell.angle_gamma   90.00
#
_symmetry.space_group_name_H-M   'P 1'
#
loop_
_entity.id
_entity.type
_entity.pdbx_description
1 polymer ?
#
loop_
_entity_poly.entity_id
_entity_poly.type
_entity_poly.pdbx_seq_one_letter_code
_entity_poly.pdbx_strand_id
1 'polypeptide(L)' 'MGYGTAVVLGHKEYYPRFGYRKAIDLGIEFPFEVSHEYCMVAELIPGATENV' A
#
# COMPACT_ATOMS: atom_id res chain seq x y z
N MET A 1 -2.77 -11.33 17.36
CA MET A 1 -1.77 -10.31 16.94
C MET A 1 -1.44 -10.59 15.49
N GLY A 2 -1.83 -9.71 14.58
CA GLY A 2 -1.62 -9.87 13.15
C GLY A 2 -1.68 -8.50 12.48
N TYR A 3 -1.05 -8.36 11.32
CA TYR A 3 -1.08 -7.12 10.55
C TYR A 3 -2.33 -7.11 9.65
N GLY A 4 -3.05 -5.99 9.62
CA GLY A 4 -4.23 -5.82 8.77
C GLY A 4 -3.90 -5.46 7.32
N THR A 5 -2.69 -4.96 7.08
CA THR A 5 -2.31 -4.33 5.81
C THR A 5 -0.84 -4.65 5.50
N ALA A 6 -0.49 -4.74 4.22
CA ALA A 6 0.87 -4.87 3.74
C ALA A 6 1.24 -3.65 2.88
N VAL A 7 2.43 -3.12 3.09
CA VAL A 7 2.99 -2.00 2.34
C VAL A 7 4.28 -2.47 1.65
N VAL A 8 4.44 -2.14 0.38
CA VAL A 8 5.56 -2.58 -0.44
C VAL A 8 6.05 -1.47 -1.36
N LEU A 9 7.35 -1.45 -1.60
CA LEU A 9 7.93 -0.69 -2.69
C LEU A 9 8.07 -1.61 -3.91
N GLY A 10 7.34 -1.34 -4.98
CA GLY A 10 7.20 -2.27 -6.09
C GLY A 10 6.67 -1.67 -7.38
N HIS A 11 6.69 -2.45 -8.46
CA HIS A 11 6.33 -1.95 -9.79
C HIS A 11 4.82 -1.66 -9.90
N LYS A 12 4.48 -0.46 -10.36
CA LYS A 12 3.11 0.06 -10.47
C LYS A 12 2.16 -0.77 -11.35
N GLU A 13 2.70 -1.57 -12.26
CA GLU A 13 1.92 -2.44 -13.16
C GLU A 13 1.84 -3.90 -12.70
N TYR A 14 2.69 -4.28 -11.74
CA TYR A 14 2.76 -5.65 -11.23
C TYR A 14 1.87 -5.83 -10.01
N TYR A 15 2.02 -4.97 -9.01
CA TYR A 15 1.34 -5.13 -7.72
C TYR A 15 -0.19 -4.92 -7.73
N PRO A 16 -0.79 -4.07 -8.60
CA PRO A 16 -2.25 -3.98 -8.67
C PRO A 16 -2.95 -5.29 -9.01
N ARG A 17 -2.25 -6.25 -9.64
CA ARG A 17 -2.77 -7.59 -9.95
C ARG A 17 -3.16 -8.38 -8.70
N PHE A 18 -2.65 -7.99 -7.53
CA PHE A 18 -2.90 -8.64 -6.24
C PHE A 18 -3.73 -7.76 -5.28
N GLY A 19 -4.43 -6.74 -5.79
CA GLY A 19 -5.27 -5.85 -4.97
C GLY A 19 -4.51 -4.72 -4.28
N TYR A 20 -3.23 -4.50 -4.64
CA TYR A 20 -2.51 -3.33 -4.14
C TYR A 20 -2.97 -2.05 -4.85
N ARG A 21 -3.05 -0.96 -4.09
CA ARG A 21 -3.29 0.41 -4.56
C ARG A 21 -2.16 1.33 -4.11
N LYS A 22 -2.14 2.59 -4.53
CA LYS A 22 -1.08 3.51 -4.11
C LYS A 22 -1.21 3.81 -2.61
N ALA A 23 -0.10 3.77 -1.90
CA ALA A 23 -0.05 4.06 -0.47
C ALA A 23 -0.46 5.51 -0.15
N ILE A 24 -0.14 6.44 -1.07
CA ILE A 24 -0.48 7.86 -0.93
C ILE A 24 -1.99 8.13 -0.95
N ASP A 25 -2.80 7.24 -1.54
CA ASP A 25 -4.26 7.37 -1.52
C ASP A 25 -4.84 7.22 -0.09
N LEU A 26 -4.02 6.73 0.84
CA LEU A 26 -4.30 6.59 2.26
C LEU A 26 -3.43 7.52 3.12
N GLY A 27 -2.74 8.50 2.53
CA GLY A 27 -1.84 9.39 3.27
C GLY A 27 -0.56 8.72 3.80
N ILE A 28 -0.24 7.50 3.37
CA ILE A 28 0.98 6.80 3.79
C ILE A 28 2.15 7.25 2.92
N GLU A 29 3.12 7.89 3.56
CA GLU A 29 4.38 8.32 2.95
C GLU A 29 5.55 7.46 3.41
N PHE A 30 6.52 7.28 2.51
CA PHE A 30 7.75 6.57 2.84
C PHE A 30 8.78 7.55 3.41
N PRO A 31 9.64 7.12 4.35
CA PRO A 31 10.61 8.00 5.02
C PRO A 31 11.82 8.37 4.14
N PHE A 32 11.72 8.23 2.82
CA PHE A 32 12.77 8.50 1.85
C PHE A 32 12.17 8.93 0.50
N GLU A 33 12.97 9.61 -0.33
CA GLU A 33 12.53 10.12 -1.62
C GLU A 33 12.26 8.97 -2.61
N VAL A 34 10.99 8.80 -2.98
CA VAL A 34 10.56 7.81 -3.96
C VAL A 34 9.26 8.26 -4.61
N SER A 35 9.08 7.96 -5.90
CA SER A 35 7.81 8.27 -6.57
C SER A 35 6.68 7.45 -5.94
N HIS A 36 5.57 8.12 -5.61
CA HIS A 36 4.38 7.49 -5.04
C HIS A 36 3.79 6.41 -5.95
N GLU A 37 4.14 6.39 -7.25
CA GLU A 37 3.71 5.34 -8.17
C GLU A 37 4.28 3.96 -7.83
N TYR A 38 5.39 3.89 -7.09
CA TYR A 38 6.02 2.65 -6.66
C TYR A 38 5.66 2.27 -5.22
N CYS A 39 5.00 3.15 -4.48
CA CYS A 39 4.60 2.92 -3.09
C CYS A 39 3.19 2.33 -3.06
N MET A 40 3.09 1.06 -2.68
CA MET A 40 1.86 0.28 -2.84
C MET A 40 1.39 -0.31 -1.50
N VAL A 41 0.08 -0.39 -1.29
CA VAL A 41 -0.58 -0.91 -0.08
C VAL A 41 -1.70 -1.88 -0.44
N ALA A 42 -1.84 -2.97 0.29
CA ALA A 42 -2.94 -3.92 0.16
C ALA A 42 -3.49 -4.35 1.53
N GLU A 43 -4.81 -4.52 1.61
CA GLU A 43 -5.45 -5.11 2.77
C GLU A 43 -5.17 -6.61 2.83
N LEU A 44 -4.71 -7.07 4.00
CA LEU A 44 -4.62 -8.49 4.34
C LEU A 44 -5.91 -8.98 5.00
N ILE A 45 -6.63 -8.06 5.67
CA ILE A 45 -7.93 -8.27 6.28
C ILE A 45 -8.88 -7.23 5.67
N PRO A 46 -10.05 -7.63 5.14
CA PRO A 46 -11.01 -6.69 4.58
C PRO A 46 -11.36 -5.57 5.57
N GLY A 47 -11.30 -4.32 5.12
CA GLY A 47 -11.62 -3.13 5.93
C GLY A 47 -10.48 -2.63 6.83
N ALA A 48 -9.29 -3.24 6.76
CA ALA A 48 -8.14 -2.82 7.55
C ALA A 48 -7.66 -1.38 7.24
N THR A 49 -8.04 -0.80 6.11
CA THR A 49 -7.70 0.58 5.72
C THR A 49 -8.79 1.60 6.00
N GLU A 50 -9.92 1.21 6.60
CA GLU A 50 -11.04 2.13 6.87
C GLU A 50 -10.72 3.25 7.89
N ASN A 51 -9.63 3.12 8.66
CA ASN A 51 -9.19 4.10 9.66
C ASN A 51 -7.71 4.46 9.54
N VAL A 52 -7.10 4.21 8.37
CA VAL A 52 -5.73 4.66 8.07
C VAL A 52 -5.72 6.14 7.75
#